data_AF-A0A530QMB4-F1
#
_entry.id   AF-A0A530QMB4-F1
#
_cell.length_a   1.000
_cell.length_b   1.000
_cell.length_c   1.000
_cell.angle_alpha   90.00
_cell.angle_beta   90.00
_cell.angle_gamma   90.00
#
_symmetry.space_group_name_H-M   'P 1'
#
loop_
_entity.id
_entity.type
_entity.pdbx_description
1 polymer ?
#
loop_
_entity_poly.entity_id
_entity_poly.type
_entity_poly.pdbx_seq_one_letter_code
_entity_poly.pdbx_strand_id
1 'polypeptide(L)' 'FYADIEGHPDDPLVKLALDELRFFSREMRILGVYPASASREQWKVAD' A
#
# COMPACT_ATOMS: atom_id res chain seq x y z
N PHE A 1 7.89 3.01 10.82
CA PHE A 1 8.23 2.28 9.59
C PHE A 1 7.87 3.17 8.41
N TYR A 2 8.63 3.07 7.32
CA TYR A 2 8.26 3.65 6.03
C TYR A 2 8.04 2.48 5.07
N ALA A 3 6.90 2.46 4.39
CA ALA A 3 6.50 1.36 3.53
C ALA A 3 5.66 1.88 2.37
N ASP A 4 5.89 1.29 1.19
CA ASP A 4 5.06 1.48 0.00
C ASP A 4 4.29 0.19 -0.26
N ILE A 5 3.06 0.32 -0.76
CA ILE A 5 2.21 -0.81 -1.17
C ILE A 5 1.62 -0.55 -2.54
N GLU A 6 1.24 -1.62 -3.25
CA GLU A 6 0.44 -1.51 -4.47
C GLU A 6 -1.04 -1.61 -4.11
N GLY A 7 -1.79 -0.54 -4.35
CA GLY A 7 -3.22 -0.45 -4.05
C GLY A 7 -3.64 0.96 -3.62
N HIS A 8 -4.94 1.25 -3.68
CA HIS A 8 -5.52 2.50 -3.24
C HIS A 8 -6.15 2.33 -1.83
N PRO A 9 -6.08 3.31 -0.92
CA PRO A 9 -6.72 3.21 0.40
C PRO A 9 -8.24 2.98 0.37
N ASP A 10 -8.90 3.33 -0.74
CA ASP A 10 -10.33 3.09 -0.97
C ASP A 10 -10.63 1.69 -1.51
N ASP A 11 -9.61 0.92 -1.92
CA ASP A 11 -9.80 -0.46 -2.34
C ASP A 11 -10.22 -1.30 -1.13
N PRO A 12 -11.25 -2.16 -1.24
CA PRO A 12 -11.79 -2.88 -0.09
C PRO A 12 -10.76 -3.70 0.69
N LEU A 13 -9.85 -4.38 -0.01
CA LEU A 13 -8.83 -5.22 0.62
C LEU A 13 -7.74 -4.39 1.30
N VAL A 14 -7.34 -3.27 0.70
CA VAL A 14 -6.36 -2.35 1.29
C VAL A 14 -6.93 -1.74 2.55
N LYS A 15 -8.20 -1.32 2.52
CA LYS A 15 -8.88 -0.76 3.68
C LYS A 15 -8.88 -1.72 4.88
N LEU A 16 -9.24 -2.99 4.66
CA LEU A 16 -9.22 -4.02 5.70
C LEU A 16 -7.81 -4.21 6.28
N ALA A 17 -6.78 -4.24 5.42
CA ALA A 17 -5.40 -4.36 5.87
C ALA A 17 -4.94 -3.12 6.68
N LEU A 18 -5.33 -1.92 6.27
CA LEU A 18 -4.99 -0.69 6.99
C LEU A 18 -5.72 -0.58 8.34
N ASP A 19 -6.96 -1.09 8.43
CA ASP A 19 -7.71 -1.16 9.69
C ASP A 19 -7.02 -2.09 10.69
N GLU A 20 -6.58 -3.27 10.26
CA GLU A 20 -5.79 -4.19 11.09
C GLU A 20 -4.44 -3.58 11.48
N LEU A 21 -3.74 -2.94 10.54
CA LEU A 21 -2.47 -2.27 10.81
C LEU A 21 -2.63 -1.15 11.84
N ARG A 22 -3.72 -0.37 11.79
CA ARG A 22 -4.04 0.65 12.80
C ARG A 22 -4.27 0.06 14.18
N PHE A 23 -4.89 -1.10 14.27
CA PHE A 23 -5.14 -1.76 15.55
C PHE A 23 -3.82 -2.18 16.24
N PHE A 24 -2.86 -2.71 15.47
CA PHE A 24 -1.58 -3.18 16.02
C PHE A 24 -0.49 -2.11 16.12
N SER A 25 -0.68 -0.93 15.51
CA SER A 25 0.31 0.14 15.49
C SER A 25 -0.04 1.26 16.47
N ARG A 26 0.97 1.90 17.06
CA ARG A 26 0.77 3.12 17.86
C ARG A 26 0.28 4.30 17.02
N GLU A 27 0.88 4.51 15.86
CA GLU A 27 0.55 5.60 14.94
C GLU A 27 0.69 5.12 13.50
N MET A 28 -0.24 5.55 12.65
CA MET A 28 -0.26 5.22 11.22
C MET A 28 -0.70 6.46 10.43
N ARG A 29 0.11 6.85 9.44
CA ARG A 29 -0.15 8.02 8.60
C ARG A 29 0.17 7.71 7.14
N ILE A 30 -0.81 7.91 6.27
CA ILE A 30 -0.61 7.89 4.82
C ILE A 30 0.01 9.22 4.42
N LEU A 31 1.19 9.17 3.78
CA LEU A 31 1.91 10.37 3.34
C LEU A 31 1.47 10.86 1.96
N GLY A 32 0.93 9.96 1.14
CA GLY A 32 0.40 10.27 -0.18
C GLY A 32 -0.04 9.02 -0.92
N VAL A 33 -0.79 9.23 -1.99
CA VAL A 33 -1.21 8.20 -2.95
C VAL A 33 -0.88 8.73 -4.34
N TYR A 34 -0.26 7.90 -5.18
CA TYR A 34 0.22 8.30 -6.49
C TYR A 34 0.06 7.17 -7.52
N PRO A 35 -0.06 7.51 -8.81
CA PRO A 35 -0.07 6.51 -9.88
C PRO A 35 1.24 5.70 -9.90
N ALA A 36 1.11 4.39 -10.08
CA ALA A 36 2.25 3.50 -10.26
C ALA A 36 3.01 3.86 -11.55
N SER A 37 4.35 3.80 -11.50
CA SER A 37 5.17 3.89 -12.72
C SER A 37 4.95 2.66 -13.60
N ALA A 38 4.90 2.85 -14.92
CA ALA A 38 4.75 1.76 -15.89
C ALA A 38 5.85 0.68 -15.81
N SER A 39 7.02 1.01 -15.25
CA SER A 39 8.12 0.06 -15.06
C SER A 39 7.82 -1.03 -14.03
N ARG A 40 6.84 -0.84 -13.12
CA ARG A 40 6.50 -1.85 -12.11
C ARG A 40 5.96 -3.14 -12.71
N GLU A 41 5.21 -3.05 -13.81
CA GLU A 41 4.73 -4.23 -14.53
C GLU A 41 5.87 -5.03 -15.16
N GLN A 42 6.97 -4.36 -15.51
CA GLN A 42 8.16 -5.02 -16.07
C GLN A 42 8.91 -5.82 -15.00
N TRP A 43 8.85 -5.39 -13.73
CA TRP A 43 9.51 -6.05 -12.60
C TRP A 43 8.69 -7.19 -12.00
N LYS A 44 7.40 -7.30 -12.33
CA LYS A 44 6.57 -8.46 -12.00
C LYS A 44 6.96 -9.72 -12.78
N VAL A 45 7.83 -9.58 -13.79
CA VAL A 45 8.42 -10.67 -14.57
C VAL A 45 9.78 -11.06 -13.96
N ALA A 46 9.73 -11.73 -12.82
CA ALA A 46 10.87 -12.51 -12.32
C ALA A 46 10.29 -13.77 -11.66
N ASP A 47 10.19 -14.82 -12.46
CA ASP A 47 10.16 -16.22 -11.98
C ASP A 47 11.55 -16.58 -11.43
#